data_AF-A0A0M8VQN2-F1
#
_entry.id   AF-A0A0M8VQN2-F1
#
_cell.length_a   1.000
_cell.length_b   1.000
_cell.length_c   1.000
_cell.angle_alpha   90.00
_cell.angle_beta   90.00
_cell.angle_gamma   90.00
#
_symmetry.space_group_name_H-M   'P 1'
#
loop_
_entity.id
_entity.type
_entity.pdbx_description
1 polymer ?
#
loop_
_entity_poly.entity_id
_entity_poly.type
_entity_poly.pdbx_seq_one_letter_code
_entity_poly.pdbx_strand_id
1 'polypeptide(L)'
;RWLVVLPENAAEHPWATGASEALAQTGAEVVELRVGADEWTRSELAARLRALDVDAGLTGVVSLLAFEESEHAGHEGVPAGLAGTVALVQALGDAGVGARLWAVTSGAVSTGRSDVLESALQAQ
;
A
#
# COMPACT_ATOMS: atom_id res chain seq x y z
N ARG A 1 13.65 3.22 -9.36
CA ARG A 1 12.79 4.04 -8.47
C ARG A 1 11.75 3.13 -7.82
N TRP A 2 11.45 3.31 -6.54
CA TRP A 2 10.44 2.54 -5.81
C TRP A 2 9.28 3.45 -5.42
N LEU A 3 8.06 2.94 -5.53
CA LEU A 3 6.86 3.62 -5.04
C LEU A 3 6.43 2.97 -3.72
N VAL A 4 6.23 3.77 -2.68
CA VAL A 4 5.64 3.33 -1.41
C VAL A 4 4.26 3.96 -1.31
N VAL A 5 3.21 3.14 -1.31
CA VAL A 5 1.81 3.57 -1.20
C VAL A 5 1.35 3.35 0.23
N LEU A 6 0.85 4.41 0.87
CA LEU A 6 0.47 4.39 2.27
C LEU A 6 -0.80 5.23 2.51
N PRO A 7 -1.61 4.88 3.53
CA PRO A 7 -2.69 5.75 3.99
C PRO A 7 -2.15 7.13 4.38
N GLU A 8 -2.93 8.20 4.18
CA GLU A 8 -2.49 9.57 4.49
C GLU A 8 -2.16 9.77 5.98
N ASN A 9 -2.91 9.10 6.86
CA ASN A 9 -2.71 9.06 8.31
C ASN A 9 -1.58 8.12 8.75
N ALA A 10 -0.95 7.36 7.84
CA ALA A 10 0.08 6.37 8.19
C ALA A 10 1.50 6.96 8.35
N ALA A 11 1.67 8.28 8.27
CA ALA A 11 2.99 8.92 8.45
C ALA A 11 3.63 8.64 9.82
N GLU A 12 2.84 8.26 10.81
CA GLU A 12 3.32 7.88 12.15
C GLU A 12 3.51 6.36 12.32
N HIS A 13 3.14 5.54 11.33
CA HIS A 13 3.24 4.09 11.43
C HIS A 13 4.71 3.65 11.32
N PRO A 14 5.29 2.95 12.32
CA PRO A 14 6.72 2.61 12.31
C PRO A 14 7.18 1.85 11.05
N TRP A 15 6.32 0.98 10.50
CA TRP A 15 6.59 0.26 9.26
C TRP A 15 6.61 1.14 8.00
N ALA A 16 5.93 2.28 7.97
CA ALA A 16 5.98 3.21 6.83
C ALA A 16 7.36 3.86 6.72
N THR A 17 7.82 4.47 7.81
CA THR A 17 9.17 5.04 7.88
C THR A 17 10.24 3.97 7.64
N GLY A 18 10.12 2.81 8.30
CA GLY A 18 11.08 1.72 8.15
C GLY A 18 11.18 1.16 6.73
N ALA A 19 10.07 1.02 6.00
CA ALA A 19 10.08 0.54 4.62
C ALA A 19 10.76 1.53 3.68
N SER A 20 10.41 2.82 3.76
CA SER A 20 11.02 3.88 2.96
C SER A 20 12.53 4.00 3.25
N GLU A 21 12.92 3.98 4.53
CA GLU A 21 14.33 4.05 4.93
C GLU A 21 15.13 2.83 4.48
N ALA A 22 14.58 1.62 4.64
CA ALA A 22 15.26 0.39 4.22
C ALA A 22 15.53 0.38 2.70
N LEU A 23 14.56 0.83 1.89
CA LEU A 23 14.75 0.99 0.44
C LEU A 23 15.80 2.06 0.13
N ALA A 24 15.73 3.22 0.77
CA ALA A 24 16.70 4.31 0.56
C ALA A 24 18.14 3.88 0.91
N GLN A 25 18.32 3.07 1.96
CA GLN A 25 19.62 2.51 2.35
C GLN A 25 20.25 1.60 1.30
N THR A 26 19.45 0.99 0.41
CA THR A 26 20.00 0.24 -0.75
C THR A 26 20.36 1.13 -1.94
N GLY A 27 20.27 2.46 -1.80
CA GLY A 27 20.49 3.43 -2.88
C GLY A 27 19.30 3.57 -3.83
N ALA A 28 18.11 3.06 -3.46
CA ALA A 28 16.91 3.28 -4.26
C ALA A 28 16.35 4.69 -4.07
N GLU A 29 15.95 5.32 -5.17
CA GLU A 29 15.08 6.49 -5.13
C GLU A 29 13.67 6.04 -4.70
N VAL A 30 13.18 6.55 -3.57
CA VAL A 30 11.87 6.24 -3.00
C VAL A 30 10.92 7.41 -3.23
N VAL A 31 9.75 7.12 -3.78
CA VAL A 31 8.64 8.05 -3.95
C VAL A 31 7.48 7.57 -3.08
N GLU A 32 6.98 8.44 -2.22
CA GLU A 32 5.82 8.14 -1.38
C GLU A 32 4.54 8.68 -2.00
N LEU A 33 3.53 7.82 -2.10
CA LEU A 33 2.17 8.17 -2.47
C LEU A 33 1.27 7.99 -1.25
N ARG A 34 0.99 9.10 -0.57
CA ARG A 34 0.03 9.18 0.54
C ARG A 34 -1.38 9.33 -0.03
N VAL A 35 -2.31 8.49 0.42
CA VAL A 35 -3.66 8.42 -0.15
C VAL A 35 -4.70 8.51 0.95
N GLY A 36 -5.56 9.52 0.90
CA GLY A 36 -6.72 9.63 1.80
C GLY A 36 -7.74 8.53 1.52
N ALA A 37 -8.52 8.13 2.53
CA ALA A 37 -9.47 7.03 2.41
C ALA A 37 -10.60 7.30 1.39
N ASP A 38 -10.95 8.58 1.19
CA ASP A 38 -11.88 9.07 0.19
C ASP A 38 -11.31 8.98 -1.24
N GLU A 39 -9.99 8.95 -1.38
CA GLU A 39 -9.27 8.87 -2.65
C GLU A 39 -8.93 7.43 -3.07
N TRP A 40 -9.44 6.42 -2.35
CA TRP A 40 -9.18 4.99 -2.60
C TRP A 40 -10.02 4.41 -3.74
N THR A 41 -10.24 5.23 -4.76
CA THR A 41 -10.91 4.77 -5.99
C THR A 41 -9.87 4.40 -7.04
N ARG A 42 -10.23 3.41 -7.86
CA ARG A 42 -9.44 3.00 -9.04
C ARG A 42 -9.05 4.19 -9.92
N SER A 43 -10.01 5.10 -10.18
CA SER A 43 -9.83 6.23 -11.09
C SER A 43 -8.87 7.29 -10.54
N GLU A 44 -9.01 7.65 -9.26
CA GLU A 44 -8.16 8.65 -8.62
C GLU A 44 -6.73 8.13 -8.44
N LEU A 45 -6.59 6.88 -7.97
CA LEU A 45 -5.28 6.23 -7.89
C LEU A 45 -4.61 6.13 -9.26
N ALA A 46 -5.33 5.77 -10.32
CA ALA A 46 -4.75 5.72 -11.67
C ALA A 46 -4.31 7.10 -12.15
N ALA A 47 -5.08 8.15 -11.86
CA ALA A 47 -4.71 9.53 -12.20
C ALA A 47 -3.44 9.96 -11.45
N ARG A 48 -3.33 9.66 -10.15
CA ARG A 48 -2.13 9.96 -9.36
C ARG A 48 -0.91 9.18 -9.83
N LEU A 49 -1.07 7.89 -10.16
CA LEU A 49 0.00 7.08 -10.72
C LEU A 49 0.52 7.67 -12.05
N ARG A 50 -0.37 8.09 -12.96
CA ARG A 50 0.05 8.76 -14.22
C ARG A 50 0.76 10.09 -13.97
N ALA A 51 0.31 10.85 -12.98
CA ALA A 51 0.94 12.14 -12.62
C ALA A 51 2.36 11.99 -12.06
N LEU A 52 2.72 10.81 -11.52
CA LEU A 52 4.07 10.51 -11.04
C LEU A 52 5.08 10.24 -12.18
N ASP A 53 4.66 10.33 -13.45
CA ASP A 53 5.49 10.07 -14.64
C ASP A 53 6.15 8.67 -14.59
N VAL A 54 5.33 7.67 -14.25
CA VAL A 54 5.78 6.29 -13.99
C VAL A 54 6.12 5.50 -15.26
N ASP A 55 5.95 6.09 -16.44
CA ASP A 55 6.08 5.44 -17.76
C ASP A 55 7.48 4.85 -18.04
N ALA A 56 8.50 5.08 -17.20
CA ALA A 56 9.88 4.73 -17.54
C ALA A 56 10.77 4.05 -16.47
N GLY A 57 10.31 3.67 -15.26
CA GLY A 57 11.32 3.12 -14.33
C GLY A 57 10.96 2.74 -12.91
N LEU A 58 9.70 2.41 -12.60
CA LEU A 58 9.42 1.78 -11.31
C LEU A 58 10.03 0.38 -11.28
N THR A 59 10.96 0.19 -10.35
CA THR A 59 11.54 -1.10 -10.00
C THR A 59 10.51 -1.94 -9.23
N GLY A 60 9.67 -1.26 -8.44
CA GLY A 60 8.67 -1.92 -7.62
C GLY A 60 7.73 -0.97 -6.90
N VAL A 61 6.60 -1.54 -6.45
CA VAL A 61 5.58 -0.86 -5.65
C VAL A 61 5.43 -1.61 -4.32
N VAL A 62 5.65 -0.93 -3.20
CA VAL A 62 5.34 -1.42 -1.86
C VAL A 62 4.02 -0.81 -1.42
N SER A 63 3.04 -1.64 -1.09
CA SER A 63 1.75 -1.20 -0.54
C SER A 63 1.70 -1.48 0.95
N LEU A 64 1.45 -0.43 1.71
CA LEU A 64 1.22 -0.44 3.15
C LEU A 64 -0.26 -0.16 3.48
N LEU A 65 -1.15 -0.30 2.51
CA LEU A 65 -2.58 0.00 2.69
C LEU A 65 -3.26 -0.96 3.68
N ALA A 66 -2.73 -2.18 3.85
CA ALA A 66 -3.27 -3.16 4.80
C ALA A 66 -3.25 -2.66 6.27
N PHE A 67 -2.43 -1.66 6.60
CA PHE A 67 -2.38 -1.08 7.96
C PHE A 67 -3.58 -0.19 8.30
N GLU A 68 -4.46 0.10 7.35
CA GLU A 68 -5.75 0.74 7.62
C GLU A 68 -6.84 -0.32 7.80
N GLU A 69 -7.15 -0.61 9.05
CA GLU A 69 -8.10 -1.64 9.44
C GLU A 69 -9.49 -1.09 9.76
N SER A 70 -9.70 0.23 9.70
CA SER A 70 -11.04 0.79 9.84
C SER A 70 -11.98 0.32 8.72
N GLU A 71 -13.28 0.38 8.97
CA GLU A 71 -14.26 -0.04 7.99
C GLU A 71 -14.32 0.91 6.80
N HIS A 72 -14.50 0.35 5.60
CA HIS A 72 -14.69 1.11 4.39
C HIS A 72 -16.05 1.82 4.39
N ALA A 73 -16.05 3.12 4.13
CA ALA A 73 -17.28 3.92 4.11
C ALA A 73 -18.30 3.36 3.11
N GLY A 74 -19.51 3.07 3.59
CA GLY A 74 -20.59 2.49 2.78
C GLY A 74 -20.54 0.96 2.64
N HIS A 75 -19.53 0.30 3.23
CA HIS A 75 -19.32 -1.14 3.15
C HIS A 75 -18.91 -1.71 4.53
N GLU A 76 -19.89 -1.85 5.42
CA GLU A 76 -19.71 -2.43 6.77
C GLU A 76 -19.04 -3.81 6.72
N GLY A 77 -18.09 -4.05 7.64
CA GLY A 77 -17.32 -5.29 7.70
C GLY A 77 -16.22 -5.46 6.65
N VAL A 78 -16.02 -4.51 5.74
CA VAL A 78 -14.88 -4.53 4.80
C VAL A 78 -13.78 -3.61 5.32
N PRO A 79 -12.55 -4.11 5.59
CA PRO A 79 -11.44 -3.24 5.93
C PRO A 79 -11.13 -2.29 4.78
N ALA A 80 -10.96 -1.01 5.09
CA ALA A 80 -10.65 -0.01 4.09
C ALA A 80 -9.32 -0.34 3.39
N GLY A 81 -8.32 -0.84 4.12
CA GLY A 81 -7.03 -1.25 3.54
C GLY A 81 -7.14 -2.37 2.50
N LEU A 82 -8.11 -3.28 2.67
CA LEU A 82 -8.43 -4.31 1.68
C LEU A 82 -9.03 -3.67 0.42
N ALA A 83 -10.03 -2.80 0.58
CA ALA A 83 -10.64 -2.07 -0.53
C ALA A 83 -9.61 -1.23 -1.29
N GLY A 84 -8.73 -0.51 -0.58
CA GLY A 84 -7.64 0.27 -1.14
C GLY A 84 -6.62 -0.59 -1.89
N THR A 85 -6.29 -1.78 -1.39
CA THR A 85 -5.39 -2.72 -2.08
C THR A 85 -6.00 -3.20 -3.40
N VAL A 86 -7.29 -3.52 -3.43
CA VAL A 86 -8.00 -3.88 -4.67
C VAL A 86 -8.00 -2.71 -5.66
N ALA A 87 -8.30 -1.50 -5.19
CA ALA A 87 -8.28 -0.29 -6.02
C ALA A 87 -6.88 -0.02 -6.60
N LEU A 88 -5.82 -0.20 -5.79
CA LEU A 88 -4.44 -0.03 -6.22
C LEU A 88 -4.04 -1.02 -7.33
N VAL A 89 -4.39 -2.31 -7.19
CA VAL A 89 -4.10 -3.32 -8.23
C VAL A 89 -4.74 -2.93 -9.55
N GLN A 90 -6.00 -2.49 -9.53
CA GLN A 90 -6.72 -2.04 -10.72
C GLN A 90 -6.10 -0.77 -11.31
N ALA A 91 -5.75 0.20 -10.46
CA ALA A 91 -5.15 1.46 -10.86
C ALA A 91 -3.77 1.30 -11.49
N LEU A 92 -2.95 0.37 -10.99
CA LEU A 92 -1.65 0.03 -11.59
C LEU A 92 -1.83 -0.49 -13.02
N GLY A 93 -2.83 -1.36 -13.24
CA GLY A 93 -3.19 -1.84 -14.58
C GLY A 93 -3.67 -0.72 -15.50
N ASP A 94 -4.53 0.18 -15.01
CA ASP A 94 -5.05 1.32 -15.77
C ASP A 94 -4.00 2.38 -16.10
N ALA A 95 -2.98 2.51 -15.25
CA ALA A 95 -1.85 3.39 -15.45
C ALA A 95 -0.73 2.74 -16.28
N GLY A 96 -0.88 1.48 -16.70
CA GLY A 96 0.13 0.77 -17.48
C GLY A 96 1.40 0.40 -16.69
N VAL A 97 1.34 0.40 -15.36
CA VAL A 97 2.50 0.11 -14.51
C VAL A 97 2.79 -1.39 -14.51
N GLY A 98 3.89 -1.78 -15.15
CA GLY A 98 4.36 -3.17 -15.22
C GLY A 98 5.25 -3.63 -14.07
N ALA A 99 5.47 -2.78 -13.06
CA ALA A 99 6.31 -3.10 -11.90
C ALA A 99 5.62 -4.13 -10.99
N ARG A 100 6.41 -4.91 -10.24
CA ARG A 100 5.88 -5.83 -9.23
C ARG A 100 5.26 -5.05 -8.06
N LEU A 101 4.18 -5.60 -7.51
CA LEU A 101 3.53 -5.13 -6.29
C LEU A 101 3.90 -6.06 -5.12
N TRP A 102 4.29 -5.48 -4.00
CA TRP A 102 4.46 -6.15 -2.71
C TRP A 102 3.44 -5.56 -1.73
N ALA A 103 2.45 -6.36 -1.34
CA ALA A 103 1.51 -6.02 -0.27
C ALA A 103 2.12 -6.46 1.06
N VAL A 104 2.35 -5.50 1.96
CA VAL A 104 2.97 -5.76 3.27
C VAL A 104 1.90 -5.79 4.34
N THR A 105 2.00 -6.78 5.21
CA THR A 105 1.11 -6.98 6.37
C THR A 105 1.94 -7.22 7.63
N SER A 106 1.33 -7.05 8.81
CA SER A 106 1.93 -7.31 10.12
C SER A 106 0.92 -8.04 10.99
N GLY A 107 1.33 -9.16 11.60
CA GLY A 107 0.44 -9.95 12.47
C GLY A 107 -0.71 -10.65 11.75
N ALA A 108 -0.70 -10.67 10.41
CA ALA A 108 -1.72 -11.32 9.56
C ALA A 108 -1.63 -12.85 9.54
N VAL A 109 -0.43 -13.38 9.80
CA VAL A 109 -0.15 -14.81 9.76
C VAL A 109 0.70 -15.17 10.97
N SER A 110 0.53 -16.39 11.47
CA SER A 110 1.41 -16.96 12.50
C SER A 110 2.37 -17.95 11.84
N THR A 111 3.66 -17.73 12.03
CA THR A 111 4.75 -18.59 11.53
C THR A 111 5.15 -19.69 12.52
N GLY A 112 4.62 -19.66 13.75
CA GLY A 112 4.92 -20.63 14.79
C GLY A 112 4.30 -20.26 16.14
N ARG A 113 4.50 -21.11 17.15
CA ARG A 113 3.83 -20.98 18.46
C ARG A 113 4.15 -19.68 19.21
N SER A 114 5.29 -19.06 18.91
CA SER A 114 5.74 -17.79 19.52
C SER A 114 5.27 -16.56 18.76
N ASP A 115 4.63 -16.74 17.61
CA ASP A 115 4.17 -15.66 16.73
C ASP A 115 2.66 -15.47 16.93
N VAL A 116 2.30 -14.42 17.69
CA VAL A 116 0.91 -14.14 18.05
C VAL A 116 0.22 -13.52 16.83
N LEU A 117 -0.96 -14.03 16.52
CA LEU A 117 -1.81 -13.43 15.50
C LEU A 117 -2.39 -12.13 16.05
N GLU A 118 -1.94 -10.99 15.49
CA GLU A 118 -2.34 -9.66 15.97
C GLU A 118 -3.41 -9.02 15.09
N SER A 119 -3.49 -9.38 13.80
CA SER A 119 -4.47 -8.80 12.88
C SER A 119 -5.02 -9.81 11.89
N ALA A 120 -6.16 -10.41 12.20
CA ALA A 120 -6.86 -11.29 11.25
C ALA A 120 -7.42 -10.52 10.03
N LEU A 121 -7.65 -9.20 10.15
CA LEU A 121 -8.18 -8.38 9.06
C LEU A 121 -7.16 -8.24 7.92
N GLN A 122 -5.87 -8.18 8.24
CA GLN A 122 -4.79 -8.13 7.24
C GLN A 122 -4.57 -9.47 6.51
N ALA A 123 -5.29 -10.54 6.86
CA ALA A 123 -5.20 -11.85 6.22
C ALA A 123 -6.28 -12.11 5.15
N GLN A 124 -7.16 -11.14 4.93
CA GLN A 124 -8.25 -11.20 3.93
C GLN A 124 -7.73 -10.89 2.51
#